data_AF-A0A0Q3QP42-F1
#
_entry.id   AF-A0A0Q3QP42-F1
#
_cell.length_a   1.000
_cell.length_b   1.000
_cell.length_c   1.000
_cell.angle_alpha   90.00
_cell.angle_beta   90.00
_cell.angle_gamma   90.00
#
_symmetry.space_group_name_H-M   'P 1'
#
loop_
_entity.id
_entity.type
_entity.pdbx_description
1 polymer ?
#
loop_
_entity_poly.entity_id
_entity_poly.type
_entity_poly.pdbx_seq_one_letter_code
_entity_poly.pdbx_strand_id
1 'polypeptide(L)'
;MNHDPFKKENHLRTKLDEYHLDIPDFQMKPKGKRWERIINFLASPAKDPLEPLVSTTAGFTVLKLAPIMGMAAISIIQLFFFL
;
A
#
# COMPACT_ATOMS: atom_id res chain seq x y z
N MET A 1 16.99 -9.39 -12.83
CA MET A 1 18.04 -8.66 -12.07
C MET A 1 18.96 -9.71 -11.47
N ASN A 2 20.17 -9.87 -12.00
CA ASN A 2 21.11 -10.91 -11.57
C ASN A 2 22.53 -10.32 -11.49
N HIS A 3 22.65 -9.21 -10.76
CA HIS A 3 23.92 -8.58 -10.48
C HIS A 3 24.13 -8.69 -8.98
N ASP A 4 24.99 -9.60 -8.56
CA ASP A 4 25.43 -9.70 -7.17
C ASP A 4 26.30 -8.46 -6.87
N PRO A 5 25.81 -7.51 -6.05
CA PRO A 5 26.52 -6.26 -5.79
C PRO A 5 27.83 -6.49 -5.03
N PHE A 6 28.01 -7.67 -4.41
CA PHE A 6 29.18 -7.99 -3.59
C PHE A 6 30.29 -8.72 -4.36
N LYS A 7 30.15 -8.91 -5.68
CA LYS A 7 31.14 -9.65 -6.50
C LYS A 7 32.55 -9.01 -6.50
N LYS A 8 32.64 -7.71 -6.23
CA LYS A 8 33.93 -6.97 -6.17
C LYS A 8 34.51 -6.86 -4.76
N GLU A 9 33.78 -7.28 -3.73
CA GLU A 9 34.10 -6.98 -2.33
C GLU A 9 34.32 -8.27 -1.54
N ASN A 10 35.44 -8.95 -1.81
CA ASN A 10 35.79 -10.23 -1.19
C ASN A 10 35.84 -10.16 0.34
N HIS A 11 36.33 -9.05 0.90
CA HIS A 11 36.43 -8.87 2.35
C HIS A 11 35.04 -8.86 3.02
N LEU A 12 34.07 -8.19 2.40
CA LEU A 12 32.71 -8.09 2.93
C LEU A 12 32.00 -9.45 2.90
N ARG A 13 32.20 -10.22 1.81
CA ARG A 13 31.68 -11.60 1.69
C ARG A 13 32.22 -12.49 2.80
N THR A 14 33.53 -12.48 3.03
CA THR A 14 34.14 -13.29 4.10
C THR A 14 33.59 -12.94 5.48
N LYS A 15 33.33 -11.65 5.75
CA LYS A 15 32.74 -11.21 7.01
C LYS A 15 31.26 -11.56 7.14
N LEU A 16 30.50 -11.58 6.05
CA LEU A 16 29.10 -12.00 6.03
C LEU A 16 28.97 -13.51 6.25
N ASP A 17 29.85 -14.31 5.64
CA ASP A 17 29.86 -15.78 5.78
C ASP A 17 30.29 -16.24 7.19
N GLU A 18 31.08 -15.41 7.90
CA GLU A 18 31.49 -15.64 9.29
C GLU A 18 30.29 -15.64 10.26
N TYR A 19 29.23 -14.88 9.95
CA TYR A 19 27.99 -14.87 10.71
C TYR A 19 26.99 -15.84 10.09
N HIS A 20 27.04 -17.10 10.50
CA HIS A 20 25.94 -18.04 10.27
C HIS A 20 24.73 -17.58 11.09
N LEU A 21 23.88 -16.77 10.47
CA LEU A 21 22.59 -16.43 11.02
C LEU A 21 21.71 -17.67 10.92
N ASP A 22 21.22 -18.16 12.06
CA ASP A 22 20.12 -19.11 12.07
C ASP A 22 18.89 -18.41 11.51
N ILE A 23 18.70 -18.51 10.20
CA ILE A 23 17.51 -18.01 9.53
C ILE A 23 16.38 -18.95 9.95
N PRO A 24 15.41 -18.48 10.75
CA PRO A 24 14.29 -19.32 11.11
C PRO A 24 13.55 -19.71 9.83
N ASP A 25 13.05 -20.95 9.78
CA ASP A 25 12.22 -21.40 8.66
C ASP A 25 10.91 -20.61 8.67
N PHE A 26 10.90 -19.50 7.95
CA PHE A 26 9.71 -18.72 7.72
C PHE A 26 8.83 -19.52 6.79
N GLN A 27 7.86 -20.25 7.35
CA GLN A 27 6.71 -20.74 6.61
C GLN A 27 5.96 -19.53 6.05
N MET A 28 6.43 -18.99 4.93
CA MET A 28 5.68 -18.05 4.12
C MET A 28 4.38 -18.75 3.79
N LYS A 29 3.29 -18.34 4.48
CA LYS A 29 2.01 -19.03 4.38
C LYS A 29 1.72 -19.33 2.91
N PRO A 30 1.55 -20.61 2.54
CA PRO A 30 1.52 -21.02 1.15
C PRO A 30 0.36 -20.29 0.47
N LYS A 31 0.70 -19.39 -0.47
CA LYS A 31 -0.24 -18.74 -1.41
C LYS A 31 -1.61 -18.45 -0.78
N GLY A 32 -1.62 -17.66 0.29
CA GLY A 32 -2.87 -17.18 0.90
C GLY A 32 -3.78 -16.63 -0.19
N LYS A 33 -5.01 -17.18 -0.27
CA LYS A 33 -6.07 -16.79 -1.21
C LYS A 33 -6.08 -15.27 -1.35
N ARG A 34 -6.24 -14.73 -2.56
CA ARG A 34 -6.18 -13.27 -2.85
C ARG A 34 -6.87 -12.38 -1.79
N TRP A 35 -7.94 -12.88 -1.17
CA TRP A 35 -8.63 -12.31 -0.02
C TRP A 35 -7.78 -12.13 1.25
N GLU A 36 -6.99 -13.10 1.68
CA GLU A 36 -6.06 -12.96 2.81
C GLU A 36 -5.02 -11.89 2.55
N ARG A 37 -4.59 -11.71 1.30
CA ARG A 37 -3.67 -10.63 0.91
C ARG A 37 -4.34 -9.26 0.98
N ILE A 38 -5.62 -9.16 0.62
CA ILE A 38 -6.43 -7.95 0.78
C ILE A 38 -6.64 -7.65 2.26
N ILE A 39 -7.02 -8.65 3.06
CA ILE A 39 -7.24 -8.48 4.50
C ILE A 39 -5.94 -8.07 5.19
N ASN A 40 -4.81 -8.72 4.90
CA ASN A 40 -3.52 -8.32 5.44
C ASN A 40 -3.07 -6.94 4.97
N PHE A 41 -3.44 -6.52 3.75
CA PHE A 41 -3.17 -5.16 3.29
C PHE A 41 -4.03 -4.12 4.04
N LEU A 42 -5.29 -4.44 4.33
CA LEU A 42 -6.20 -3.56 5.09
C LEU A 42 -5.89 -3.56 6.60
N ALA A 43 -5.46 -4.70 7.14
CA ALA A 43 -5.09 -4.87 8.55
C ALA A 43 -3.62 -4.53 8.82
N SER A 44 -2.81 -4.35 7.77
CA SER A 44 -1.48 -3.77 7.90
C SER A 44 -1.64 -2.40 8.56
N PRO A 45 -0.77 -2.00 9.49
CA PRO A 45 -0.69 -0.65 10.02
C PRO A 45 -0.15 0.31 8.93
N ALA A 46 -0.83 0.32 7.78
CA ALA A 46 -0.57 1.20 6.66
C ALA A 46 -1.13 2.57 7.02
N LYS A 47 -0.41 3.60 6.59
CA LYS A 47 -0.81 4.99 6.75
C LYS A 47 -2.21 5.17 6.16
N ASP A 48 -3.14 5.69 6.96
CA ASP A 48 -4.52 5.88 6.53
C ASP A 48 -4.55 6.89 5.36
N PRO A 49 -4.99 6.49 4.15
CA PRO A 49 -4.99 7.38 3.01
C PRO A 49 -5.96 8.56 3.18
N LEU A 50 -6.91 8.47 4.11
CA LEU A 50 -7.86 9.53 4.45
C LEU A 50 -7.35 10.42 5.59
N GLU A 51 -6.24 10.07 6.25
CA GLU A 51 -5.61 10.84 7.32
C GLU A 51 -5.36 12.31 6.93
N PRO A 52 -4.91 12.65 5.71
CA PRO A 52 -4.76 14.05 5.29
C PRO A 52 -6.08 14.82 5.15
N LEU A 53 -7.17 14.10 4.84
CA LEU A 53 -8.51 14.69 4.69
C LEU A 53 -9.15 14.96 6.05
N VAL A 54 -8.86 14.16 7.09
CA VAL A 54 -9.41 14.36 8.43
C VAL A 54 -8.55 15.23 9.33
N SER A 55 -7.25 15.34 9.04
CA SER A 55 -6.29 16.10 9.87
C SER A 55 -6.32 17.62 9.64
N THR A 56 -6.98 18.11 8.59
CA THR A 56 -7.04 19.54 8.26
C THR A 56 -8.48 20.03 8.09
N THR A 57 -8.77 21.26 8.53
CA THR A 57 -10.11 21.88 8.41
C THR A 57 -10.57 21.97 6.94
N ALA A 58 -9.63 22.23 6.03
CA ALA A 58 -9.89 22.24 4.60
C ALA A 58 -10.23 20.84 4.07
N GLY A 59 -9.46 19.80 4.44
CA GLY A 59 -9.75 18.41 4.09
C GLY A 59 -11.12 17.95 4.58
N PHE A 60 -11.49 18.33 5.81
CA PHE A 60 -12.79 17.99 6.39
C PHE A 60 -13.95 18.64 5.64
N THR A 61 -13.74 19.88 5.19
CA THR A 61 -14.72 20.61 4.38
C THR A 61 -14.88 19.97 3.01
N VAL A 62 -13.78 19.56 2.37
CA VAL A 62 -13.80 18.79 1.12
C VAL A 62 -14.53 17.46 1.30
N LEU A 63 -14.26 16.73 2.38
CA LEU A 63 -14.91 15.45 2.66
C LEU A 63 -16.43 15.57 2.78
N LYS A 64 -16.93 16.68 3.34
CA LYS A 64 -18.37 16.96 3.43
C LYS A 64 -18.99 17.40 2.10
N LEU A 65 -18.27 18.18 1.31
CA LEU A 65 -18.81 18.78 0.08
C LEU A 65 -18.65 17.88 -1.15
N ALA A 66 -17.66 16.99 -1.17
CA ALA A 66 -17.40 16.09 -2.29
C ALA A 66 -18.61 15.22 -2.68
N PRO A 67 -19.38 14.63 -1.74
CA PRO A 67 -20.59 13.87 -2.09
C PRO A 67 -21.67 14.74 -2.74
N ILE A 68 -21.84 15.97 -2.27
CA ILE A 68 -22.86 16.91 -2.79
C ILE A 68 -22.49 17.32 -4.22
N MET A 69 -21.24 17.71 -4.43
CA MET A 69 -20.70 18.01 -5.76
C MET A 69 -20.79 16.80 -6.70
N GLY A 70 -20.50 15.61 -6.19
CA GLY A 70 -20.61 14.35 -6.93
C GLY A 70 -22.03 14.08 -7.39
N MET A 71 -23.03 14.23 -6.51
CA MET A 71 -24.45 14.07 -6.89
C MET A 71 -24.89 15.12 -7.91
N ALA A 72 -24.48 16.38 -7.74
CA ALA A 72 -24.77 17.43 -8.70
C ALA A 72 -24.19 17.09 -10.09
N ALA A 73 -22.92 16.68 -10.15
CA ALA A 73 -22.28 16.27 -11.39
C ALA A 73 -22.99 15.07 -12.05
N ILE A 74 -23.33 14.04 -11.28
CA ILE A 74 -24.06 12.86 -11.77
C ILE A 74 -25.43 13.27 -12.32
N SER A 75 -26.17 14.14 -11.63
CA SER A 75 -27.47 14.59 -12.08
C SER A 75 -27.41 15.38 -13.40
N ILE A 76 -26.36 16.19 -13.59
CA ILE A 76 -26.11 16.90 -14.85
C ILE A 76 -25.79 15.90 -15.96
N ILE A 77 -24.91 14.93 -15.71
CA ILE A 77 -24.59 13.87 -16.67
C ILE A 77 -25.86 13.11 -17.06
N GLN A 78 -26.69 12.75 -16.09
CA GLN A 78 -27.95 12.05 -16.35
C GLN A 78 -28.87 12.89 -17.24
N LEU A 79 -28.96 14.20 -17.02
CA LEU A 79 -29.74 15.11 -17.87
C LEU A 79 -29.23 15.11 -19.32
N PHE A 80 -27.91 15.05 -19.55
CA PHE A 80 -27.34 15.06 -20.91
C PHE A 80 -27.43 13.72 -21.65
N PHE A 81 -27.46 12.59 -20.92
CA PHE A 81 -27.42 11.26 -21.51
C PHE A 81 -28.77 10.52 -21.52
N PHE A 82 -29.72 10.90 -20.66
CA PHE A 82 -30.99 10.20 -20.49
C PHE A 82 -32.24 11.07 -20.72
N LEU A 83 -32.09 12.37 -21.02
CA LEU A 83 -33.18 13.25 -21.41
C LEU A 83 -33.19 13.50 -22.93
#